data_AF-A0ABD6D4J8-F1
#
_entry.id   AF-A0ABD6D4J8-F1
#
_cell.length_a   1.000
_cell.length_b   1.000
_cell.length_c   1.000
_cell.angle_alpha   90.00
_cell.angle_beta   90.00
_cell.angle_gamma   90.00
#
_symmetry.space_group_name_H-M   'P 1'
#
loop_
_entity.id
_entity.type
_entity.pdbx_description
1 polymer ?
#
loop_
_entity_poly.entity_id
_entity_poly.type
_entity_poly.pdbx_seq_one_letter_code
_entity_poly.pdbx_strand_id
1 'polypeptide(L)'
;MEDDLGAHYQLSNDIDATGTAQWNSGKGFDPVGPNESSPFVGTFDGNGYTISDLTINRPETTRVGLFGFVKGGEIRDLTLTDATVTGQQETGSVAGEITGSTITDITVSVTVDGGNAVGGVVGTAGDGSTSTTVTSISVEGTVNGTSAIGGVVGNNNFESVVSDVDSSSTVTGNNTIGGLVGTNSGTVKNATASGSVDGTETVGGLVGANNPPSGEIRNAIARGSVNGTNKIGGLVGTNGPTLVD
;
A
#
# COMPACT_ATOMS: atom_id res chain seq x y z
N MET A 1 -8.35 20.19 -4.21
CA MET A 1 -8.41 18.96 -5.03
C MET A 1 -9.84 18.46 -5.15
N GLU A 2 -10.65 18.50 -4.09
CA GLU A 2 -12.06 18.05 -4.12
C GLU A 2 -12.95 18.72 -5.19
N ASP A 3 -12.66 19.96 -5.59
CA ASP A 3 -13.48 20.68 -6.58
C ASP A 3 -13.31 20.15 -8.01
N ASP A 4 -12.18 19.48 -8.31
CA ASP A 4 -11.91 18.89 -9.62
C ASP A 4 -10.99 17.66 -9.49
N LEU A 5 -11.60 16.49 -9.35
CA LEU A 5 -10.90 15.21 -9.21
C LEU A 5 -10.25 14.70 -10.51
N GLY A 6 -10.47 15.38 -11.65
CA GLY A 6 -9.90 15.04 -12.95
C GLY A 6 -8.74 15.95 -13.37
N ALA A 7 -8.43 16.99 -12.61
CA ALA A 7 -7.37 17.92 -12.93
C ALA A 7 -5.96 17.35 -12.73
N HIS A 8 -4.97 18.05 -13.28
CA HIS A 8 -3.55 17.82 -13.01
C HIS A 8 -3.08 18.73 -11.88
N TYR A 9 -2.53 18.13 -10.84
CA TYR A 9 -1.99 18.80 -9.68
C TYR A 9 -0.49 18.55 -9.61
N GLN A 10 0.28 19.58 -9.27
CA GLN A 10 1.72 19.47 -9.06
C GLN A 10 2.12 20.24 -7.80
N LEU A 11 3.01 19.67 -6.99
CA LEU A 11 3.61 20.39 -5.87
C LEU A 11 4.62 21.44 -6.35
N SER A 12 4.58 22.62 -5.74
CA SER A 12 5.52 23.71 -6.00
C SER A 12 6.62 23.85 -4.94
N ASN A 13 6.48 23.14 -3.82
CA ASN A 13 7.35 23.19 -2.65
C ASN A 13 7.01 22.03 -1.72
N ASP A 14 7.90 21.74 -0.76
CA ASP A 14 7.61 20.86 0.36
C ASP A 14 6.42 21.39 1.18
N ILE A 15 5.61 20.49 1.71
CA ILE A 15 4.44 20.79 2.55
C ILE A 15 4.67 20.22 3.95
N ASP A 16 4.67 21.10 4.95
CA ASP A 16 4.49 20.71 6.36
C ASP A 16 2.99 20.54 6.62
N ALA A 17 2.55 19.30 6.82
CA ALA A 17 1.16 18.94 7.05
C ALA A 17 0.82 18.74 8.53
N THR A 18 1.66 19.19 9.47
CA THR A 18 1.43 19.06 10.93
C THR A 18 0.04 19.56 11.35
N GLY A 19 -0.46 20.63 10.72
CA GLY A 19 -1.77 21.20 10.99
C GLY A 19 -2.94 20.23 10.75
N THR A 20 -2.76 19.22 9.90
CA THR A 20 -3.81 18.26 9.54
C THR A 20 -4.32 17.47 10.75
N ALA A 21 -3.51 17.26 11.78
CA ALA A 21 -3.92 16.57 13.01
C ALA A 21 -5.14 17.19 13.71
N GLN A 22 -5.40 18.49 13.51
CA GLN A 22 -6.55 19.19 14.09
C GLN A 22 -7.75 19.31 13.14
N TRP A 23 -7.58 18.92 11.87
CA TRP A 23 -8.63 19.04 10.87
C TRP A 23 -9.76 18.05 11.14
N ASN A 24 -10.95 18.36 10.62
CA ASN A 24 -12.12 17.47 10.64
C ASN A 24 -12.46 16.93 12.04
N SER A 25 -12.38 17.80 13.06
CA SER A 25 -12.59 17.45 14.47
C SER A 25 -11.61 16.38 14.98
N GLY A 26 -10.34 16.46 14.57
CA GLY A 26 -9.28 15.52 14.97
C GLY A 26 -9.20 14.24 14.14
N LYS A 27 -10.00 14.14 13.06
CA LYS A 27 -9.94 13.01 12.11
C LYS A 27 -8.80 13.12 11.10
N GLY A 28 -8.04 14.20 11.13
CA GLY A 28 -6.97 14.41 10.17
C GLY A 28 -7.46 14.96 8.84
N PHE A 29 -6.62 14.81 7.81
CA PHE A 29 -6.93 15.10 6.42
C PHE A 29 -8.13 14.27 5.92
N ASP A 30 -8.87 14.81 4.95
CA ASP A 30 -9.99 14.11 4.29
C ASP A 30 -9.50 13.51 2.96
N PRO A 31 -9.47 12.18 2.80
CA PRO A 31 -8.89 11.53 1.63
C PRO A 31 -9.45 12.07 0.31
N VAL A 32 -8.56 12.35 -0.64
CA VAL A 32 -8.97 12.80 -1.97
C VAL A 32 -9.58 11.65 -2.75
N GLY A 33 -10.73 11.89 -3.35
CA GLY A 33 -11.46 10.86 -4.09
C GLY A 33 -11.91 9.71 -3.20
N PRO A 34 -12.84 9.91 -2.25
CA PRO A 34 -13.04 9.00 -1.13
C PRO A 34 -13.67 7.64 -1.48
N ASN A 35 -14.25 7.47 -2.68
CA ASN A 35 -14.98 6.25 -3.05
C ASN A 35 -15.27 6.16 -4.56
N GLU A 36 -15.89 5.06 -4.98
CA GLU A 36 -16.28 4.78 -6.37
C GLU A 36 -17.20 5.81 -7.04
N SER A 37 -17.99 6.57 -6.28
CA SER A 37 -18.85 7.62 -6.85
C SER A 37 -18.07 8.92 -7.13
N SER A 38 -16.94 9.09 -6.46
CA SER A 38 -16.06 10.25 -6.60
C SER A 38 -14.59 9.80 -6.58
N PRO A 39 -14.13 9.01 -7.57
CA PRO A 39 -12.72 8.61 -7.64
C PRO A 39 -11.85 9.81 -8.02
N PHE A 40 -10.59 9.79 -7.56
CA PHE A 40 -9.56 10.61 -8.21
C PHE A 40 -9.20 9.98 -9.56
N VAL A 41 -9.36 10.75 -10.64
CA VAL A 41 -9.12 10.30 -12.03
C VAL A 41 -8.07 11.16 -12.74
N GLY A 42 -7.54 12.17 -12.05
CA GLY A 42 -6.53 13.08 -12.55
C GLY A 42 -5.09 12.60 -12.32
N THR A 43 -4.17 13.57 -12.30
CA THR A 43 -2.75 13.33 -12.01
C THR A 43 -2.32 14.13 -10.80
N PHE A 44 -1.54 13.51 -9.91
CA PHE A 44 -0.83 14.20 -8.85
C PHE A 44 0.68 13.98 -9.00
N ASP A 45 1.40 15.05 -9.32
CA ASP A 45 2.85 15.06 -9.49
C ASP A 45 3.49 15.75 -8.28
N GLY A 46 4.14 14.95 -7.42
CA GLY A 46 4.89 15.48 -6.28
C GLY A 46 6.12 16.29 -6.68
N ASN A 47 6.58 16.19 -7.94
CA ASN A 47 7.70 16.93 -8.50
C ASN A 47 8.99 16.82 -7.66
N GLY A 48 9.16 15.69 -6.99
CA GLY A 48 10.27 15.41 -6.07
C GLY A 48 10.16 16.06 -4.70
N TYR A 49 9.06 16.77 -4.40
CA TYR A 49 8.84 17.41 -3.11
C TYR A 49 8.26 16.45 -2.07
N THR A 50 8.38 16.87 -0.82
CA THR A 50 7.96 16.12 0.36
C THR A 50 6.66 16.68 0.95
N ILE A 51 5.79 15.80 1.42
CA ILE A 51 4.75 16.14 2.40
C ILE A 51 5.14 15.48 3.72
N SER A 52 5.41 16.29 4.74
CA SER A 52 5.76 15.81 6.09
C SER A 52 4.56 15.87 7.04
N ASP A 53 4.57 15.04 8.08
CA ASP A 53 3.67 15.15 9.25
C ASP A 53 2.17 15.05 8.93
N LEU A 54 1.81 14.41 7.82
CA LEU A 54 0.42 14.19 7.42
C LEU A 54 -0.28 13.26 8.42
N THR A 55 -1.41 13.71 8.97
CA THR A 55 -2.27 12.89 9.84
C THR A 55 -3.58 12.56 9.14
N ILE A 56 -3.95 11.28 9.09
CA ILE A 56 -5.27 10.79 8.70
C ILE A 56 -5.72 9.79 9.77
N ASN A 57 -6.77 10.09 10.53
CA ASN A 57 -7.25 9.26 11.63
C ASN A 57 -8.72 8.89 11.44
N ARG A 58 -8.97 7.82 10.67
CA ARG A 58 -10.29 7.40 10.20
C ARG A 58 -10.51 5.90 10.41
N PRO A 59 -10.45 5.39 11.67
CA PRO A 59 -10.45 3.96 11.98
C PRO A 59 -11.71 3.20 11.54
N GLU A 60 -12.80 3.91 11.24
CA GLU A 60 -14.08 3.34 10.80
C GLU A 60 -14.35 3.55 9.30
N THR A 61 -13.36 4.03 8.53
CA THR A 61 -13.51 4.35 7.11
C THR A 61 -12.72 3.37 6.25
N THR A 62 -13.35 2.85 5.20
CA THR A 62 -12.69 2.06 4.15
C THR A 62 -12.08 3.00 3.10
N ARG A 63 -10.99 2.59 2.44
CA ARG A 63 -10.26 3.38 1.42
C ARG A 63 -9.67 4.64 2.01
N VAL A 64 -8.60 4.46 2.78
CA VAL A 64 -7.94 5.55 3.51
C VAL A 64 -6.50 5.69 3.04
N GLY A 65 -6.16 6.90 2.64
CA GLY A 65 -4.82 7.37 2.28
C GLY A 65 -4.89 8.86 1.92
N LEU A 66 -3.79 9.44 1.46
CA LEU A 66 -3.83 10.78 0.85
C LEU A 66 -4.92 10.82 -0.25
N PHE A 67 -5.03 9.72 -1.00
CA PHE A 67 -6.14 9.41 -1.88
C PHE A 67 -6.94 8.22 -1.33
N GLY A 68 -8.27 8.32 -1.29
CA GLY A 68 -9.11 7.18 -0.92
C GLY A 68 -9.12 6.14 -2.04
N PHE A 69 -9.59 6.55 -3.21
CA PHE A 69 -9.77 5.71 -4.39
C PHE A 69 -9.28 6.42 -5.66
N VAL A 70 -8.34 5.79 -6.37
CA VAL A 70 -7.80 6.31 -7.63
C VAL A 70 -8.21 5.40 -8.79
N LYS A 71 -8.93 5.93 -9.76
CA LYS A 71 -9.42 5.16 -10.91
C LYS A 71 -8.99 5.78 -12.23
N GLY A 72 -8.13 5.10 -12.98
CA GLY A 72 -7.57 5.64 -14.23
C GLY A 72 -6.61 6.81 -14.02
N GLY A 73 -6.20 7.08 -12.78
CA GLY A 73 -5.38 8.22 -12.40
C GLY A 73 -3.90 7.87 -12.23
N GLU A 74 -3.09 8.89 -11.99
CA GLU A 74 -1.65 8.77 -11.79
C GLU A 74 -1.18 9.56 -10.57
N ILE A 75 -0.34 8.95 -9.74
CA ILE A 75 0.36 9.62 -8.63
C ILE A 75 1.84 9.32 -8.77
N ARG A 76 2.68 10.37 -8.81
CA ARG A 76 4.13 10.19 -8.98
C ARG A 76 5.01 11.18 -8.25
N ASP A 77 6.29 10.85 -8.16
CA ASP A 77 7.39 11.74 -7.76
C ASP A 77 7.17 12.40 -6.40
N LEU A 78 6.71 11.63 -5.40
CA LEU A 78 6.31 12.14 -4.10
C LEU A 78 7.08 11.47 -2.97
N THR A 79 7.49 12.28 -2.01
CA THR A 79 7.99 11.79 -0.71
C THR A 79 6.96 12.06 0.38
N LEU A 80 6.59 11.05 1.17
CA LEU A 80 5.77 11.19 2.39
C LEU A 80 6.61 10.82 3.61
N THR A 81 6.88 11.76 4.52
CA THR A 81 7.65 11.49 5.75
C THR A 81 6.84 11.79 6.99
N ASP A 82 7.07 11.02 8.06
CA ASP A 82 6.45 11.20 9.36
C ASP A 82 4.91 11.21 9.31
N ALA A 83 4.31 10.61 8.27
CA ALA A 83 2.87 10.54 8.13
C ALA A 83 2.29 9.40 8.99
N THR A 84 1.14 9.66 9.61
CA THR A 84 0.36 8.68 10.37
C THR A 84 -1.01 8.51 9.72
N VAL A 85 -1.31 7.29 9.27
CA VAL A 85 -2.55 6.96 8.56
C VAL A 85 -3.26 5.81 9.25
N THR A 86 -4.47 6.04 9.74
CA THR A 86 -5.34 5.03 10.36
C THR A 86 -6.64 4.89 9.57
N GLY A 87 -6.95 3.66 9.13
CA GLY A 87 -8.18 3.31 8.40
C GLY A 87 -8.82 2.02 8.90
N GLN A 88 -10.00 1.67 8.38
CA GLN A 88 -10.66 0.39 8.69
C GLN A 88 -10.22 -0.73 7.74
N GLN A 89 -10.37 -0.50 6.44
CA GLN A 89 -10.06 -1.44 5.37
C GLN A 89 -9.46 -0.69 4.21
N GLU A 90 -8.59 -1.34 3.44
CA GLU A 90 -7.96 -0.74 2.25
C GLU A 90 -7.24 0.55 2.65
N THR A 91 -6.25 0.39 3.52
CA THR A 91 -5.48 1.51 4.08
C THR A 91 -4.10 1.52 3.46
N GLY A 92 -3.71 2.64 2.87
CA GLY A 92 -2.35 2.92 2.41
C GLY A 92 -1.99 4.38 2.63
N SER A 93 -0.71 4.71 2.81
CA SER A 93 -0.35 6.12 3.04
C SER A 93 -0.64 7.02 1.82
N VAL A 94 -0.41 6.51 0.61
CA VAL A 94 -0.69 7.21 -0.64
C VAL A 94 -2.11 6.96 -1.09
N ALA A 95 -2.52 5.70 -1.19
CA ALA A 95 -3.86 5.34 -1.68
C ALA A 95 -4.50 4.21 -0.87
N GLY A 96 -5.79 4.32 -0.60
CA GLY A 96 -6.56 3.20 -0.07
C GLY A 96 -6.72 2.08 -1.09
N GLU A 97 -7.31 2.41 -2.24
CA GLU A 97 -7.44 1.51 -3.39
C GLU A 97 -7.09 2.22 -4.69
N ILE A 98 -6.46 1.50 -5.62
CA ILE A 98 -6.20 1.97 -6.98
C ILE A 98 -6.69 0.96 -8.02
N THR A 99 -7.29 1.41 -9.11
CA THR A 99 -7.80 0.56 -10.21
C THR A 99 -7.57 1.21 -11.57
N GLY A 100 -6.90 0.52 -12.50
CA GLY A 100 -6.58 1.09 -13.81
C GLY A 100 -5.59 2.25 -13.73
N SER A 101 -4.84 2.34 -12.64
CA SER A 101 -4.07 3.51 -12.23
C SER A 101 -2.58 3.17 -12.09
N THR A 102 -1.74 4.19 -12.09
CA THR A 102 -0.30 4.07 -11.85
C THR A 102 0.13 4.87 -10.62
N ILE A 103 0.85 4.22 -9.72
CA ILE A 103 1.62 4.87 -8.66
C ILE A 103 3.11 4.59 -8.93
N THR A 104 3.91 5.64 -9.10
CA THR A 104 5.34 5.50 -9.44
C THR A 104 6.22 6.48 -8.69
N ASP A 105 7.47 6.11 -8.44
CA ASP A 105 8.50 7.01 -7.89
C ASP A 105 8.09 7.64 -6.55
N ILE A 106 7.70 6.76 -5.61
CA ILE A 106 7.23 7.15 -4.28
C ILE A 106 8.23 6.68 -3.22
N THR A 107 8.58 7.59 -2.31
CA THR A 107 9.29 7.26 -1.07
C THR A 107 8.40 7.54 0.13
N VAL A 108 8.21 6.58 1.02
CA VAL A 108 7.43 6.79 2.26
C VAL A 108 8.19 6.34 3.50
N SER A 109 8.10 7.15 4.56
CA SER A 109 8.54 6.85 5.92
C SER A 109 7.38 7.14 6.87
N VAL A 110 6.59 6.10 7.19
CA VAL A 110 5.21 6.29 7.69
C VAL A 110 4.80 5.26 8.76
N THR A 111 3.77 5.61 9.53
CA THR A 111 3.00 4.64 10.33
C THR A 111 1.62 4.46 9.69
N VAL A 112 1.29 3.22 9.31
CA VAL A 112 -0.02 2.88 8.76
C VAL A 112 -0.68 1.82 9.63
N ASP A 113 -1.87 2.13 10.15
CA ASP A 113 -2.70 1.23 10.94
C ASP A 113 -4.02 0.95 10.21
N GLY A 114 -4.38 -0.33 10.08
CA GLY A 114 -5.66 -0.71 9.50
C GLY A 114 -6.20 -2.06 9.94
N GLY A 115 -7.37 -2.45 9.45
CA GLY A 115 -7.96 -3.77 9.72
C GLY A 115 -7.57 -4.78 8.65
N ASN A 116 -8.07 -4.61 7.44
CA ASN A 116 -7.86 -5.53 6.31
C ASN A 116 -7.29 -4.79 5.11
N ALA A 117 -6.45 -5.46 4.31
CA ALA A 117 -5.82 -4.90 3.12
C ALA A 117 -5.05 -3.62 3.46
N VAL A 118 -3.96 -3.79 4.22
CA VAL A 118 -3.14 -2.66 4.71
C VAL A 118 -1.79 -2.70 4.01
N GLY A 119 -1.44 -1.62 3.31
CA GLY A 119 -0.13 -1.43 2.71
C GLY A 119 0.55 -0.19 3.26
N GLY A 120 1.88 -0.16 3.27
CA GLY A 120 2.59 1.08 3.57
C GLY A 120 2.30 2.17 2.54
N VAL A 121 2.00 1.82 1.29
CA VAL A 121 1.68 2.77 0.20
C VAL A 121 0.25 2.60 -0.30
N VAL A 122 -0.16 1.36 -0.59
CA VAL A 122 -1.47 1.05 -1.18
C VAL A 122 -2.18 -0.04 -0.40
N GLY A 123 -3.42 0.18 0.02
CA GLY A 123 -4.23 -0.89 0.62
C GLY A 123 -4.51 -2.03 -0.38
N THR A 124 -5.19 -1.71 -1.48
CA THR A 124 -5.51 -2.65 -2.57
C THR A 124 -5.11 -2.10 -3.94
N ALA A 125 -4.35 -2.89 -4.71
CA ALA A 125 -4.04 -2.63 -6.10
C ALA A 125 -4.88 -3.53 -7.02
N GLY A 126 -5.69 -2.89 -7.86
CA GLY A 126 -6.53 -3.48 -8.90
C GLY A 126 -7.89 -3.98 -8.43
N ASP A 127 -8.83 -4.04 -9.38
CA ASP A 127 -10.18 -4.61 -9.22
C ASP A 127 -10.24 -6.09 -9.66
N GLY A 128 -9.12 -6.65 -10.10
CA GLY A 128 -9.03 -8.00 -10.65
C GLY A 128 -9.45 -8.13 -12.11
N SER A 129 -9.58 -7.01 -12.83
CA SER A 129 -9.96 -6.99 -14.26
C SER A 129 -9.32 -5.87 -15.07
N THR A 130 -8.68 -4.91 -14.40
CA THR A 130 -8.03 -3.76 -15.02
C THR A 130 -6.57 -3.68 -14.58
N SER A 131 -5.67 -3.58 -15.57
CA SER A 131 -4.24 -3.43 -15.31
C SER A 131 -3.92 -2.22 -14.44
N THR A 132 -3.20 -2.46 -13.35
CA THR A 132 -2.84 -1.48 -12.32
C THR A 132 -1.34 -1.62 -12.01
N THR A 133 -0.63 -0.52 -11.83
CA THR A 133 0.82 -0.54 -11.60
C THR A 133 1.21 0.21 -10.32
N VAL A 134 2.04 -0.42 -9.49
CA VAL A 134 2.73 0.17 -8.35
C VAL A 134 4.22 -0.10 -8.54
N THR A 135 5.03 0.92 -8.84
CA THR A 135 6.42 0.69 -9.24
C THR A 135 7.39 1.77 -8.74
N SER A 136 8.69 1.46 -8.63
CA SER A 136 9.70 2.41 -8.14
C SER A 136 9.35 2.95 -6.75
N ILE A 137 9.16 2.04 -5.79
CA ILE A 137 8.69 2.37 -4.44
C ILE A 137 9.75 2.06 -3.40
N SER A 138 9.99 3.00 -2.49
CA SER A 138 10.79 2.78 -1.28
C SER A 138 9.93 3.02 -0.04
N VAL A 139 9.89 2.07 0.88
CA VAL A 139 9.07 2.15 2.11
C VAL A 139 9.91 1.82 3.34
N GLU A 140 9.79 2.66 4.35
CA GLU A 140 10.20 2.37 5.72
C GLU A 140 9.10 2.76 6.72
N GLY A 141 9.29 2.41 7.99
CA GLY A 141 8.35 2.70 9.07
C GLY A 141 7.59 1.47 9.53
N THR A 142 6.33 1.64 9.94
CA THR A 142 5.53 0.60 10.58
C THR A 142 4.19 0.42 9.86
N VAL A 143 3.84 -0.83 9.55
CA VAL A 143 2.55 -1.18 8.97
C VAL A 143 1.88 -2.24 9.86
N ASN A 144 0.75 -1.87 10.47
CA ASN A 144 0.00 -2.74 11.36
C ASN A 144 -1.37 -3.05 10.80
N GLY A 145 -1.83 -4.29 10.96
CA GLY A 145 -3.25 -4.57 10.84
C GLY A 145 -3.67 -5.95 11.28
N THR A 146 -4.83 -6.40 10.81
CA THR A 146 -5.37 -7.73 11.17
C THR A 146 -5.13 -8.76 10.07
N SER A 147 -5.39 -8.41 8.81
CA SER A 147 -5.35 -9.35 7.68
C SER A 147 -4.89 -8.69 6.38
N ALA A 148 -4.23 -9.46 5.52
CA ALA A 148 -3.68 -9.01 4.23
C ALA A 148 -2.85 -7.72 4.37
N ILE A 149 -1.74 -7.84 5.11
CA ILE A 149 -0.86 -6.71 5.41
C ILE A 149 0.44 -6.87 4.62
N GLY A 150 0.84 -5.82 3.91
CA GLY A 150 2.11 -5.75 3.20
C GLY A 150 2.87 -4.48 3.55
N GLY A 151 4.20 -4.53 3.53
CA GLY A 151 5.02 -3.32 3.68
C GLY A 151 4.74 -2.28 2.60
N VAL A 152 4.38 -2.70 1.38
CA VAL A 152 4.04 -1.79 0.26
C VAL A 152 2.56 -1.87 -0.08
N VAL A 153 2.06 -3.07 -0.37
CA VAL A 153 0.69 -3.32 -0.83
C VAL A 153 -0.01 -4.36 0.05
N GLY A 154 -1.22 -4.08 0.53
CA GLY A 154 -2.01 -5.08 1.25
C GLY A 154 -2.46 -6.24 0.34
N ASN A 155 -3.22 -5.91 -0.70
CA ASN A 155 -3.68 -6.86 -1.73
C ASN A 155 -3.22 -6.43 -3.13
N ASN A 156 -2.52 -7.32 -3.83
CA ASN A 156 -2.20 -7.15 -5.25
C ASN A 156 -3.09 -8.08 -6.07
N ASN A 157 -4.14 -7.54 -6.70
CA ASN A 157 -5.14 -8.34 -7.41
C ASN A 157 -4.69 -8.75 -8.82
N PHE A 158 -5.53 -9.55 -9.50
CA PHE A 158 -5.29 -9.97 -10.87
C PHE A 158 -5.02 -8.76 -11.80
N GLU A 159 -4.15 -8.96 -12.79
CA GLU A 159 -3.61 -7.93 -13.71
C GLU A 159 -2.82 -6.78 -13.08
N SER A 160 -2.63 -6.79 -11.76
CA SER A 160 -1.86 -5.77 -11.06
C SER A 160 -0.38 -6.14 -10.97
N VAL A 161 0.49 -5.14 -11.13
CA VAL A 161 1.94 -5.30 -11.12
C VAL A 161 2.54 -4.46 -10.00
N VAL A 162 3.29 -5.11 -9.12
CA VAL A 162 4.15 -4.48 -8.12
C VAL A 162 5.60 -4.73 -8.53
N SER A 163 6.35 -3.68 -8.87
CA SER A 163 7.71 -3.84 -9.40
C SER A 163 8.73 -2.80 -8.97
N ASP A 164 9.99 -3.22 -8.86
CA ASP A 164 11.11 -2.32 -8.55
C ASP A 164 10.87 -1.62 -7.20
N VAL A 165 10.75 -2.45 -6.17
CA VAL A 165 10.26 -2.06 -4.84
C VAL A 165 11.20 -2.51 -3.74
N ASP A 166 11.46 -1.63 -2.77
CA ASP A 166 12.23 -1.91 -1.56
C ASP A 166 11.41 -1.56 -0.32
N SER A 167 11.27 -2.53 0.58
CA SER A 167 10.54 -2.38 1.84
C SER A 167 11.44 -2.77 3.00
N SER A 168 11.74 -1.79 3.85
CA SER A 168 12.41 -1.99 5.14
C SER A 168 11.46 -1.90 6.34
N SER A 169 10.15 -1.76 6.07
CA SER A 169 9.11 -1.57 7.08
C SER A 169 8.97 -2.74 8.05
N THR A 170 8.67 -2.43 9.31
CA THR A 170 8.20 -3.41 10.28
C THR A 170 6.73 -3.68 10.03
N VAL A 171 6.38 -4.95 9.77
CA VAL A 171 5.02 -5.35 9.43
C VAL A 171 4.45 -6.27 10.50
N THR A 172 3.33 -5.89 11.11
CA THR A 172 2.71 -6.65 12.21
C THR A 172 1.24 -6.96 11.91
N GLY A 173 0.80 -8.20 12.18
CA GLY A 173 -0.64 -8.50 12.24
C GLY A 173 -0.98 -9.93 12.64
N ASN A 174 -2.16 -10.41 12.22
CA ASN A 174 -2.66 -11.73 12.65
C ASN A 174 -2.67 -12.77 11.52
N ASN A 175 -3.40 -12.50 10.43
CA ASN A 175 -3.80 -13.54 9.48
C ASN A 175 -2.82 -13.74 8.31
N THR A 176 -2.80 -12.84 7.35
CA THR A 176 -1.96 -12.95 6.14
C THR A 176 -1.05 -11.74 6.07
N ILE A 177 0.24 -11.95 6.23
CA ILE A 177 1.22 -10.87 6.35
C ILE A 177 2.42 -11.18 5.46
N GLY A 178 2.80 -10.21 4.63
CA GLY A 178 4.05 -10.22 3.89
C GLY A 178 4.88 -9.00 4.21
N GLY A 179 6.21 -9.13 4.19
CA GLY A 179 7.10 -7.96 4.35
C GLY A 179 6.94 -6.92 3.23
N LEU A 180 6.35 -7.30 2.09
CA LEU A 180 6.09 -6.41 0.96
C LEU A 180 4.65 -6.44 0.46
N VAL A 181 4.10 -7.64 0.18
CA VAL A 181 2.69 -7.82 -0.22
C VAL A 181 1.97 -8.77 0.74
N GLY A 182 0.80 -8.39 1.24
CA GLY A 182 -0.02 -9.30 2.05
C GLY A 182 -0.51 -10.49 1.23
N THR A 183 -1.40 -10.23 0.27
CA THR A 183 -1.93 -11.24 -0.65
C THR A 183 -1.59 -10.88 -2.10
N ASN A 184 -1.05 -11.84 -2.85
CA ASN A 184 -0.72 -11.67 -4.25
C ASN A 184 -1.53 -12.60 -5.15
N SER A 185 -2.30 -12.01 -6.06
CA SER A 185 -2.97 -12.65 -7.20
C SER A 185 -2.52 -12.03 -8.54
N GLY A 186 -1.61 -11.05 -8.51
CA GLY A 186 -0.99 -10.41 -9.67
C GLY A 186 0.50 -10.73 -9.78
N THR A 187 1.28 -9.81 -10.33
CA THR A 187 2.74 -9.98 -10.46
C THR A 187 3.50 -9.15 -9.43
N VAL A 188 4.44 -9.78 -8.73
CA VAL A 188 5.48 -9.11 -7.92
C VAL A 188 6.84 -9.39 -8.53
N LYS A 189 7.60 -8.35 -8.90
CA LYS A 189 8.93 -8.55 -9.49
C LYS A 189 9.96 -7.52 -9.05
N ASN A 190 11.24 -7.91 -9.03
CA ASN A 190 12.35 -7.02 -8.67
C ASN A 190 12.11 -6.35 -7.30
N ALA A 191 11.88 -7.19 -6.30
CA ALA A 191 11.30 -6.76 -5.03
C ALA A 191 12.16 -7.21 -3.84
N THR A 192 12.47 -6.30 -2.93
CA THR A 192 13.25 -6.60 -1.72
C THR A 192 12.44 -6.26 -0.47
N ALA A 193 12.37 -7.21 0.46
CA ALA A 193 11.85 -6.99 1.81
C ALA A 193 12.94 -7.28 2.84
N SER A 194 13.36 -6.26 3.59
CA SER A 194 14.39 -6.38 4.64
C SER A 194 13.88 -6.08 6.05
N GLY A 195 12.69 -5.51 6.19
CA GLY A 195 12.07 -5.24 7.49
C GLY A 195 11.53 -6.49 8.18
N SER A 196 11.35 -6.43 9.50
CA SER A 196 10.82 -7.56 10.27
C SER A 196 9.33 -7.77 10.04
N VAL A 197 8.92 -9.04 9.96
CA VAL A 197 7.52 -9.44 9.81
C VAL A 197 7.11 -10.26 11.02
N ASP A 198 6.08 -9.81 11.73
CA ASP A 198 5.53 -10.49 12.91
C ASP A 198 4.04 -10.80 12.71
N GLY A 199 3.68 -12.06 12.86
CA GLY A 199 2.36 -12.57 12.52
C GLY A 199 1.93 -13.79 13.33
N THR A 200 0.73 -14.30 13.05
CA THR A 200 0.23 -15.54 13.65
C THR A 200 0.05 -16.64 12.61
N GLU A 201 -0.86 -16.44 11.65
CA GLU A 201 -1.35 -17.53 10.80
C GLU A 201 -0.52 -17.79 9.53
N THR A 202 -0.42 -16.83 8.62
CA THR A 202 0.27 -16.97 7.32
C THR A 202 1.23 -15.81 7.15
N VAL A 203 2.52 -16.10 7.30
CA VAL A 203 3.57 -15.10 7.38
C VAL A 203 4.66 -15.39 6.36
N GLY A 204 4.86 -14.47 5.42
CA GLY A 204 5.92 -14.52 4.43
C GLY A 204 6.90 -13.36 4.59
N GLY A 205 8.19 -13.61 4.42
CA GLY A 205 9.17 -12.51 4.46
C GLY A 205 9.00 -11.49 3.33
N LEU A 206 8.46 -11.90 2.18
CA LEU A 206 8.10 -10.99 1.07
C LEU A 206 6.58 -10.98 0.83
N VAL A 207 5.98 -12.15 0.60
CA VAL A 207 4.55 -12.29 0.29
C VAL A 207 3.86 -13.21 1.29
N GLY A 208 2.77 -12.77 1.92
CA GLY A 208 2.03 -13.61 2.85
C GLY A 208 1.39 -14.82 2.16
N ALA A 209 0.47 -14.57 1.24
CA ALA A 209 -0.18 -15.59 0.43
C ALA A 209 -0.05 -15.29 -1.07
N ASN A 210 0.43 -16.25 -1.85
CA ASN A 210 0.50 -16.18 -3.31
C ASN A 210 -0.54 -17.12 -3.94
N ASN A 211 -1.36 -16.61 -4.86
CA ASN A 211 -2.48 -17.31 -5.48
C ASN A 211 -2.24 -17.55 -6.99
N PRO A 212 -1.48 -18.60 -7.37
CA PRO A 212 -1.37 -19.02 -8.76
C PRO A 212 -2.72 -19.52 -9.33
N PRO A 213 -2.90 -19.57 -10.67
CA PRO A 213 -1.87 -19.35 -11.69
C PRO A 213 -1.51 -17.88 -11.93
N SER A 214 -2.31 -16.94 -11.44
CA SER A 214 -2.08 -15.52 -11.72
C SER A 214 -1.06 -14.85 -10.79
N GLY A 215 -0.93 -15.34 -9.55
CA GLY A 215 0.09 -14.90 -8.60
C GLY A 215 1.50 -15.30 -9.04
N GLU A 216 2.25 -14.35 -9.60
CA GLU A 216 3.65 -14.52 -10.00
C GLU A 216 4.61 -13.75 -9.07
N ILE A 217 5.74 -14.37 -8.71
CA ILE A 217 6.84 -13.73 -7.96
C ILE A 217 8.14 -13.98 -8.71
N ARG A 218 8.87 -12.91 -9.08
CA ARG A 218 10.11 -12.99 -9.87
C ARG A 218 11.19 -12.08 -9.29
N ASN A 219 12.45 -12.53 -9.29
CA ASN A 219 13.60 -11.70 -8.88
C ASN A 219 13.37 -11.02 -7.51
N ALA A 220 13.00 -11.79 -6.50
CA ALA A 220 12.60 -11.23 -5.22
C ALA A 220 13.45 -11.76 -4.06
N ILE A 221 13.70 -10.90 -3.09
CA ILE A 221 14.62 -11.13 -1.98
C ILE A 221 13.91 -10.79 -0.68
N ALA A 222 13.94 -11.72 0.28
CA ALA A 222 13.53 -11.48 1.65
C ALA A 222 14.73 -11.66 2.58
N ARG A 223 14.98 -10.66 3.44
CA ARG A 223 16.11 -10.63 4.40
C ARG A 223 15.66 -10.38 5.84
N GLY A 224 14.45 -9.89 6.03
CA GLY A 224 13.90 -9.61 7.35
C GLY A 224 13.68 -10.85 8.21
N SER A 225 13.63 -10.67 9.53
CA SER A 225 13.19 -11.72 10.43
C SER A 225 11.70 -11.98 10.24
N VAL A 226 11.30 -13.26 10.18
CA VAL A 226 9.90 -13.65 10.03
C VAL A 226 9.48 -14.46 11.26
N ASN A 227 8.54 -13.93 12.03
CA ASN A 227 7.96 -14.57 13.21
C ASN A 227 6.50 -14.94 12.94
N GLY A 228 6.09 -16.14 13.33
CA GLY A 228 4.74 -16.66 13.15
C GLY A 228 4.51 -17.94 13.95
N THR A 229 3.29 -18.47 13.95
CA THR A 229 2.96 -19.70 14.69
C THR A 229 2.42 -20.84 13.84
N ASN A 230 1.88 -20.57 12.64
CA ASN A 230 1.26 -21.60 11.80
C ASN A 230 2.01 -21.83 10.47
N LYS A 231 1.80 -20.98 9.45
CA LYS A 231 2.39 -21.13 8.10
C LYS A 231 3.39 -20.02 7.85
N ILE A 232 4.67 -20.35 7.99
CA ILE A 232 5.77 -19.37 7.94
C ILE A 232 6.70 -19.73 6.78
N GLY A 233 7.02 -18.76 5.93
CA GLY A 233 7.99 -18.93 4.87
C GLY A 233 8.92 -17.73 4.76
N GLY A 234 10.22 -18.01 4.56
CA GLY A 234 11.21 -16.94 4.42
C GLY A 234 10.94 -16.00 3.25
N LEU A 235 10.38 -16.51 2.15
CA LEU A 235 9.94 -15.69 1.00
C LEU A 235 8.41 -15.58 0.94
N VAL A 236 7.72 -16.72 0.93
CA VAL A 236 6.27 -16.81 0.78
C VAL A 236 5.67 -17.66 1.90
N GLY A 237 4.68 -17.15 2.64
CA GLY A 237 4.04 -17.89 3.73
C GLY A 237 3.18 -19.06 3.24
N THR A 238 2.37 -18.82 2.20
CA THR A 238 1.65 -19.88 1.48
C THR A 238 1.65 -19.62 -0.02
N ASN A 239 1.82 -20.70 -0.79
CA ASN A 239 1.67 -20.67 -2.23
C ASN A 239 0.52 -21.61 -2.61
N GLY A 240 -0.52 -21.07 -3.24
CA GLY A 240 -1.68 -21.84 -3.70
C GLY A 240 -1.32 -22.92 -4.71
N PRO A 241 -2.24 -23.85 -5.01
CA PRO A 241 -2.01 -24.89 -6.00
C PRO A 241 -1.84 -24.28 -7.39
N THR A 242 -0.80 -24.67 -8.11
CA THR A 242 -0.71 -24.43 -9.56
C THR A 242 -1.58 -25.47 -10.25
N LEU A 243 -2.54 -25.03 -11.09
CA LEU A 243 -3.21 -25.93 -12.01
C LEU A 243 -2.19 -26.33 -13.08
N VAL A 244 -1.82 -27.61 -13.09
CA VAL A 244 -1.00 -28.21 -14.15
C VAL A 244 -1.98 -29.00 -15.01
N ASP A 245 -2.27 -28.51 -16.21
CA ASP A 245 -2.97 -29.28 -17.24
C ASP A 245 -2.02 -30.28 -17.90
#